data_AF-A0A7R9GPJ4-F1
#
_entry.id   AF-A0A7R9GPJ4-F1
#
_cell.length_a   1.000
_cell.length_b   1.000
_cell.length_c   1.000
_cell.angle_alpha   90.00
_cell.angle_beta   90.00
_cell.angle_gamma   90.00
#
_symmetry.space_group_name_H-M   'P 1'
#
loop_
_entity.id
_entity.type
_entity.pdbx_description
1 polymer ?
#
loop_
_entity_poly.entity_id
_entity_poly.type
_entity_poly.pdbx_seq_one_letter_code
_entity_poly.pdbx_strand_id
1 'polypeptide(L)'
;MASKETRKMFGELVKKTHRNKLILWTTLPITLTAVLGGAIYFAVKNNRPITKPFVDIENFNQLADEVKIKTNSELSVSPNDLLKNFEERKDSKDFDIDAYLSFTFSKDLDFDKNKKLRVKFLNIERSATDNSIKLTYEVTLNYDNVVGSYETSKTKGTSKSKYYKVFTVTIPYETTAEDLSNNLEFNKNVQDAMDAIRKIITSYDKDHDKDGAKWFASLEFRNQVWEWFSNIFNKSNAYPDLYSPNLYELKPYLCKDNNANHKYVEWIPKLNSLTIDYQFVERIIEQLGVTKKEPIRSPAIRKIFTINV
;
A
#
# COMPACT_ATOMS: atom_id res chain seq x y z
N MET A 1 32.53 54.25 -69.70
CA MET A 1 31.50 54.87 -68.82
C MET A 1 30.64 53.75 -68.22
N ALA A 2 30.78 53.45 -66.92
CA ALA A 2 29.94 52.45 -66.27
C ALA A 2 28.46 52.90 -66.24
N SER A 3 27.53 52.00 -66.61
CA SER A 3 26.10 52.29 -66.75
C SER A 3 25.48 52.76 -65.43
N LYS A 4 24.44 53.59 -65.50
CA LYS A 4 23.74 54.15 -64.34
C LYS A 4 23.27 53.08 -63.34
N GLU A 5 22.99 51.86 -63.83
CA GLU A 5 22.63 50.69 -63.02
C GLU A 5 23.80 50.14 -62.20
N THR A 6 25.01 50.04 -62.76
CA THR A 6 26.19 49.55 -62.02
C THR A 6 26.55 50.46 -60.83
N ARG A 7 26.36 51.78 -60.95
CA ARG A 7 26.57 52.72 -59.82
C ARG A 7 25.51 52.58 -58.73
N LYS A 8 24.26 52.30 -59.11
CA LYS A 8 23.16 52.09 -58.16
C LYS A 8 23.35 50.78 -57.38
N MET A 9 23.73 49.70 -58.08
CA MET A 9 24.07 48.41 -57.45
C MET A 9 25.25 48.53 -56.47
N PHE A 10 26.30 49.27 -56.84
CA PHE A 10 27.46 49.47 -55.97
C PHE A 10 27.10 50.28 -54.71
N GLY A 11 26.27 51.31 -54.85
CA GLY A 11 25.76 52.09 -53.71
C GLY A 11 24.89 51.27 -52.75
N GLU A 12 24.06 50.37 -53.26
CA GLU A 12 23.27 49.45 -52.44
C GLU A 12 24.14 48.40 -51.74
N LEU A 13 25.17 47.88 -52.40
CA LEU A 13 26.16 46.99 -51.80
C LEU A 13 26.91 47.64 -50.64
N VAL A 14 27.38 48.88 -50.80
CA VAL A 14 28.08 49.64 -49.75
C VAL A 14 27.16 49.96 -48.57
N LYS A 15 25.90 50.35 -48.83
CA LYS A 15 24.90 50.55 -47.76
C LYS A 15 24.60 49.26 -47.00
N LYS A 16 24.54 48.12 -47.70
CA LYS A 16 24.33 46.79 -47.09
C LYS A 16 25.52 46.37 -46.21
N THR A 17 26.76 46.60 -46.64
CA THR A 17 27.95 46.33 -45.81
C THR A 17 28.03 47.24 -44.60
N HIS A 18 27.67 48.53 -44.73
CA HIS A 18 27.68 49.46 -43.61
C HIS A 18 26.60 49.12 -42.57
N ARG A 19 25.40 48.75 -43.03
CA ARG A 19 24.31 48.27 -42.16
C ARG A 19 24.68 46.97 -41.45
N ASN A 20 25.31 46.03 -42.14
CA ASN A 20 25.77 44.78 -41.52
C ASN A 20 26.88 45.02 -40.49
N LYS A 21 27.79 45.97 -40.73
CA LYS A 21 28.80 46.37 -39.73
C LYS A 21 28.14 46.99 -38.50
N LEU A 22 27.16 47.89 -38.68
CA LEU A 22 26.42 48.52 -37.59
C LEU A 22 25.69 47.49 -36.72
N ILE A 23 25.01 46.52 -37.36
CA ILE A 23 24.33 45.42 -36.66
C ILE A 23 25.35 44.57 -35.89
N LEU A 24 26.48 44.21 -36.52
CA LEU A 24 27.52 43.42 -35.84
C LEU A 24 28.07 44.14 -34.60
N TRP A 25 28.31 45.45 -34.69
CA TRP A 25 28.84 46.28 -33.60
C TRP A 25 27.85 46.50 -32.46
N THR A 26 26.54 46.35 -32.67
CA THR A 26 25.55 46.44 -31.59
C THR A 26 25.19 45.07 -31.02
N THR A 27 25.10 44.02 -31.85
CA THR A 27 24.71 42.69 -31.37
C THR A 27 25.82 41.98 -30.60
N LEU A 28 27.09 42.14 -30.98
CA LEU A 28 28.21 41.47 -30.28
C LEU A 28 28.32 41.93 -28.82
N PRO A 29 28.35 43.24 -28.50
CA PRO A 29 28.46 43.67 -27.11
C PRO A 29 27.27 43.25 -26.26
N ILE A 30 26.05 43.32 -26.81
CA ILE A 30 24.82 42.93 -26.10
C ILE A 30 24.84 41.43 -25.77
N THR A 31 25.20 40.59 -26.75
CA THR A 31 25.29 39.13 -26.53
C THR A 31 26.41 38.78 -25.54
N LEU A 32 27.58 39.40 -25.63
CA LEU A 32 28.68 39.16 -24.68
C LEU A 32 28.26 39.54 -23.24
N THR A 33 27.61 40.69 -23.08
CA THR A 33 27.15 41.17 -21.76
C THR A 33 26.05 40.27 -21.20
N ALA A 34 25.13 39.81 -22.05
CA ALA A 34 24.08 38.87 -21.64
C ALA A 34 24.65 37.50 -21.22
N VAL A 35 25.65 36.98 -21.95
CA VAL A 35 26.31 35.71 -21.61
C VAL A 35 27.11 35.83 -20.32
N LEU A 36 27.91 36.89 -20.15
CA LEU A 36 28.68 37.13 -18.93
C LEU A 36 27.76 37.38 -17.74
N GLY A 37 26.72 38.20 -17.91
CA GLY A 37 25.72 38.46 -16.87
C GLY A 37 24.97 37.20 -16.46
N GLY A 38 24.59 36.35 -17.43
CA GLY A 38 23.97 35.05 -17.17
C GLY A 38 24.91 34.10 -16.41
N ALA A 39 26.17 33.99 -16.84
CA ALA A 39 27.16 33.14 -16.18
C ALA A 39 27.45 33.61 -14.74
N ILE A 40 27.59 34.92 -14.52
CA ILE A 40 27.77 35.51 -13.18
C ILE A 40 26.52 35.28 -12.33
N TYR A 41 25.32 35.47 -12.86
CA TYR A 41 24.08 35.22 -12.13
C TYR A 41 23.95 33.77 -11.69
N PHE A 42 24.24 32.81 -12.58
CA PHE A 42 24.21 31.38 -12.24
C PHE A 42 25.30 31.00 -11.24
N ALA A 43 26.52 31.50 -11.40
CA ALA A 43 27.60 31.28 -10.44
C ALA A 43 27.24 31.83 -9.06
N VAL A 44 26.71 33.06 -8.98
CA VAL A 44 26.28 33.67 -7.72
C VAL A 44 25.09 32.93 -7.12
N LYS A 45 24.07 32.56 -7.92
CA LYS A 45 22.89 31.84 -7.43
C LYS A 45 23.24 30.45 -6.91
N ASN A 46 24.14 29.73 -7.58
CA ASN A 46 24.58 28.40 -7.16
C ASN A 46 25.59 28.43 -6.01
N ASN A 47 26.34 29.53 -5.85
CA ASN A 47 27.32 29.69 -4.76
C ASN A 47 26.79 30.49 -3.57
N ARG A 48 25.51 30.88 -3.52
CA ARG A 48 24.94 31.42 -2.28
C ARG A 48 25.03 30.33 -1.22
N PRO A 49 25.72 30.55 -0.09
CA PRO A 49 25.75 29.57 0.98
C PRO A 49 24.31 29.32 1.39
N ILE A 50 23.84 28.09 1.20
CA ILE A 50 22.55 27.65 1.71
C ILE A 50 22.69 27.72 3.23
N THR A 51 22.26 28.83 3.83
CA THR A 51 22.16 28.95 5.28
C THR A 51 21.08 27.97 5.72
N LYS A 52 21.55 26.78 6.12
CA LYS A 52 20.72 25.72 6.69
C LYS A 52 19.95 26.31 7.88
N PRO A 53 18.61 26.16 7.95
CA PRO A 53 17.84 26.68 9.07
C PRO A 53 18.29 26.00 10.37
N PHE A 54 18.25 26.76 11.46
CA PHE A 54 18.57 26.25 12.79
C PHE A 54 17.36 25.56 13.40
N VAL A 55 17.58 24.41 14.04
CA VAL A 55 16.58 23.65 14.79
C VAL A 55 17.12 23.41 16.20
N ASP A 56 16.52 24.04 17.20
CA ASP A 56 16.82 23.75 18.60
C ASP A 56 16.26 22.39 19.04
N ILE A 57 16.62 21.97 20.26
CA ILE A 57 16.27 20.66 20.80
C ILE A 57 14.77 20.55 21.09
N GLU A 58 14.13 21.65 21.51
CA GLU A 58 12.70 21.67 21.85
C GLU A 58 11.85 21.50 20.58
N ASN A 59 12.16 22.26 19.54
CA ASN A 59 11.55 22.14 18.23
C ASN A 59 11.80 20.76 17.61
N PHE A 60 13.01 20.20 17.74
CA PHE A 60 13.27 18.83 17.31
C PHE A 60 12.36 17.82 18.03
N ASN A 61 12.24 17.93 19.35
CA ASN A 61 11.42 17.02 20.13
C ASN A 61 9.95 17.10 19.71
N GLN A 62 9.42 18.31 19.51
CA GLN A 62 8.06 18.52 19.05
C GLN A 62 7.84 17.89 17.65
N LEU A 63 8.73 18.18 16.70
CA LEU A 63 8.64 17.64 15.35
C LEU A 63 8.76 16.10 15.34
N ALA A 64 9.62 15.54 16.19
CA ALA A 64 9.79 14.10 16.31
C ALA A 64 8.56 13.40 16.90
N ASP A 65 7.89 14.00 17.87
CA ASP A 65 6.67 13.45 18.50
C ASP A 65 5.46 13.52 17.56
N GLU A 66 5.48 14.41 16.57
CA GLU A 66 4.43 14.52 15.54
C GLU A 66 4.60 13.54 14.36
N VAL A 67 5.69 12.75 14.33
CA VAL A 67 5.92 11.75 13.28
C VAL A 67 4.85 10.65 13.39
N LYS A 68 4.05 10.48 12.34
CA LYS A 68 3.08 9.39 12.24
C LYS A 68 3.52 8.38 11.19
N ILE A 69 3.30 7.10 11.48
CA ILE A 69 3.55 6.01 10.54
C ILE A 69 2.20 5.44 10.07
N LYS A 70 2.09 5.16 8.77
CA LYS A 70 0.90 4.56 8.15
C LYS A 70 1.29 3.32 7.36
N THR A 71 0.42 2.33 7.30
CA THR A 71 0.57 1.18 6.40
C THR A 71 0.24 1.60 4.96
N ASN A 72 1.03 1.15 4.01
CA ASN A 72 0.73 1.32 2.59
C ASN A 72 -0.38 0.33 2.19
N SER A 73 -1.61 0.83 2.05
CA SER A 73 -2.81 0.01 1.82
C SER A 73 -2.79 -0.80 0.52
N GLU A 74 -1.98 -0.39 -0.46
CA GLU A 74 -1.90 -1.05 -1.77
C GLU A 74 -1.08 -2.35 -1.75
N LEU A 75 -0.23 -2.55 -0.74
CA LEU A 75 0.73 -3.66 -0.68
C LEU A 75 0.41 -4.62 0.45
N SER A 76 -0.88 -4.91 0.69
CA SER A 76 -1.42 -5.78 1.73
C SER A 76 -0.74 -7.18 1.83
N VAL A 77 0.46 -7.24 2.40
CA VAL A 77 1.13 -8.47 2.82
C VAL A 77 0.63 -8.84 4.21
N SER A 78 0.26 -10.09 4.47
CA SER A 78 -0.17 -10.53 5.81
C SER A 78 0.89 -10.19 6.88
N PRO A 79 0.50 -9.74 8.09
CA PRO A 79 1.44 -9.47 9.18
C PRO A 79 2.39 -10.64 9.47
N ASN A 80 1.87 -11.87 9.39
CA ASN A 80 2.65 -13.08 9.63
C ASN A 80 3.71 -13.30 8.54
N ASP A 81 3.35 -13.07 7.28
CA ASP A 81 4.30 -13.18 6.16
C ASP A 81 5.36 -12.09 6.22
N LEU A 82 4.97 -10.87 6.57
CA LEU A 82 5.91 -9.76 6.74
C LEU A 82 6.93 -10.05 7.85
N LEU A 83 6.45 -10.53 9.01
CA LEU A 83 7.30 -10.92 10.15
C LEU A 83 8.20 -12.10 9.80
N LYS A 84 7.66 -13.15 9.18
CA LYS A 84 8.43 -14.32 8.76
C LYS A 84 9.55 -13.93 7.80
N ASN A 85 9.23 -13.19 6.73
CA ASN A 85 10.21 -12.74 5.75
C ASN A 85 11.26 -11.81 6.36
N PHE A 86 10.88 -11.00 7.35
CA PHE A 86 11.81 -10.15 8.09
C PHE A 86 12.78 -10.99 8.92
N GLU A 87 12.28 -11.92 9.73
CA GLU A 87 13.10 -12.80 10.57
C GLU A 87 14.09 -13.65 9.75
N GLU A 88 13.68 -14.12 8.57
CA GLU A 88 14.55 -14.87 7.67
C GLU A 88 15.70 -14.03 7.08
N ARG A 89 15.54 -12.70 7.01
CA ARG A 89 16.48 -11.80 6.32
C ARG A 89 17.25 -10.88 7.25
N LYS A 90 16.77 -10.62 8.47
CA LYS A 90 17.31 -9.60 9.38
C LYS A 90 18.80 -9.77 9.73
N ASP A 91 19.29 -11.00 9.72
CA ASP A 91 20.68 -11.33 10.04
C ASP A 91 21.61 -11.37 8.80
N SER A 92 21.07 -11.13 7.60
CA SER A 92 21.85 -11.05 6.37
C SER A 92 22.63 -9.73 6.28
N LYS A 93 23.90 -9.80 5.87
CA LYS A 93 24.78 -8.63 5.75
C LYS A 93 24.29 -7.58 4.75
N ASP A 94 23.55 -8.01 3.73
CA ASP A 94 23.07 -7.15 2.64
C ASP A 94 21.64 -6.65 2.87
N PHE A 95 21.05 -6.95 4.04
CA PHE A 95 19.67 -6.58 4.33
C PHE A 95 19.58 -5.15 4.88
N ASP A 96 19.00 -4.25 4.06
CA ASP A 96 18.63 -2.91 4.49
C ASP A 96 17.21 -2.93 5.08
N ILE A 97 17.14 -2.86 6.41
CA ILE A 97 15.89 -2.88 7.17
C ILE A 97 15.01 -1.66 6.83
N ASP A 98 15.58 -0.46 6.69
CA ASP A 98 14.80 0.75 6.41
C ASP A 98 14.20 0.67 5.01
N ALA A 99 14.98 0.22 4.03
CA ALA A 99 14.49 0.02 2.67
C ALA A 99 13.39 -1.06 2.60
N TYR A 100 13.58 -2.19 3.27
CA TYR A 100 12.60 -3.27 3.32
C TYR A 100 11.27 -2.81 3.94
N LEU A 101 11.34 -2.19 5.12
CA LEU A 101 10.14 -1.76 5.84
C LEU A 101 9.45 -0.57 5.16
N SER A 102 10.17 0.24 4.38
CA SER A 102 9.60 1.33 3.58
C SER A 102 8.66 0.87 2.46
N PHE A 103 8.70 -0.40 2.05
CA PHE A 103 7.69 -0.95 1.15
C PHE A 103 6.31 -1.07 1.81
N THR A 104 6.29 -1.40 3.10
CA THR A 104 5.04 -1.66 3.84
C THR A 104 4.58 -0.44 4.63
N PHE A 105 5.51 0.32 5.19
CA PHE A 105 5.23 1.46 6.05
C PHE A 105 5.68 2.77 5.41
N SER A 106 4.81 3.77 5.51
CA SER A 106 5.05 5.12 5.03
C SER A 106 5.18 6.11 6.19
N LYS A 107 6.09 7.06 6.01
CA LYS A 107 6.38 8.15 6.95
C LYS A 107 5.43 9.31 6.58
N ASP A 108 4.45 9.62 7.43
CA ASP A 108 3.49 10.70 7.20
C ASP A 108 4.11 12.06 7.54
N LEU A 109 5.07 12.48 6.70
CA LEU A 109 5.83 13.71 6.87
C LEU A 109 5.53 14.66 5.71
N ASP A 110 5.16 15.89 6.05
CA ASP A 110 5.12 16.97 5.07
C ASP A 110 6.54 17.36 4.59
N PHE A 111 6.60 18.23 3.59
CA PHE A 111 7.86 18.66 3.00
C PHE A 111 8.81 19.33 4.01
N ASP A 112 8.29 20.12 4.95
CA ASP A 112 9.11 20.84 5.93
C ASP A 112 9.68 19.87 6.97
N LYS A 113 8.87 18.93 7.46
CA LYS A 113 9.29 17.85 8.36
C LYS A 113 10.32 16.95 7.70
N ASN A 114 10.11 16.53 6.44
CA ASN A 114 11.08 15.74 5.68
C ASN A 114 12.41 16.47 5.47
N LYS A 115 12.38 17.80 5.34
CA LYS A 115 13.60 18.61 5.25
C LYS A 115 14.35 18.64 6.57
N LYS A 116 13.65 18.68 7.71
CA LYS A 116 14.24 18.84 9.05
C LYS A 116 14.64 17.53 9.71
N LEU A 117 13.88 16.46 9.47
CA LEU A 117 14.01 15.17 10.13
C LEU A 117 14.49 14.09 9.17
N ARG A 118 15.14 13.07 9.72
CA ARG A 118 15.46 11.82 9.06
C ARG A 118 14.90 10.69 9.92
N VAL A 119 13.95 9.94 9.36
CA VAL A 119 13.30 8.81 10.02
C VAL A 119 13.80 7.52 9.39
N LYS A 120 14.19 6.55 10.21
CA LYS A 120 14.61 5.22 9.75
C LYS A 120 13.90 4.12 10.53
N PHE A 121 13.41 3.12 9.83
CA PHE A 121 12.86 1.92 10.48
C PHE A 121 13.99 1.03 11.00
N LEU A 122 13.81 0.48 12.19
CA LEU A 122 14.83 -0.29 12.91
C LEU A 122 14.44 -1.75 13.10
N ASN A 123 13.18 -2.02 13.42
CA ASN A 123 12.73 -3.37 13.73
C ASN A 123 11.22 -3.53 13.56
N ILE A 124 10.78 -4.77 13.34
CA ILE A 124 9.38 -5.18 13.55
C ILE A 124 9.31 -6.39 14.47
N GLU A 125 8.30 -6.43 15.32
CA GLU A 125 8.05 -7.54 16.25
C GLU A 125 6.58 -7.92 16.25
N ARG A 126 6.31 -9.17 16.63
CA ARG A 126 4.95 -9.65 16.86
C ARG A 126 4.33 -8.86 18.01
N SER A 127 3.15 -8.29 17.77
CA SER A 127 2.36 -7.69 18.84
C SER A 127 1.67 -8.77 19.69
N ALA A 128 1.24 -8.40 20.90
CA ALA A 128 0.47 -9.31 21.75
C ALA A 128 -0.94 -9.59 21.20
N THR A 129 -1.41 -8.78 20.25
CA THR A 129 -2.67 -9.00 19.51
C THR A 129 -2.36 -9.54 18.11
N ASP A 130 -3.11 -10.56 17.68
CA ASP A 130 -2.79 -11.36 16.49
C ASP A 130 -2.82 -10.59 15.15
N ASN A 131 -3.34 -9.37 15.12
CA ASN A 131 -3.45 -8.57 13.90
C ASN A 131 -2.80 -7.19 13.95
N SER A 132 -1.70 -7.07 14.71
CA SER A 132 -0.88 -5.85 14.71
C SER A 132 0.61 -6.15 14.77
N ILE A 133 1.41 -5.20 14.29
CA ILE A 133 2.87 -5.26 14.35
C ILE A 133 3.39 -4.15 15.24
N LYS A 134 4.35 -4.46 16.09
CA LYS A 134 5.14 -3.46 16.78
C LYS A 134 6.26 -3.02 15.84
N LEU A 135 6.25 -1.77 15.42
CA LEU A 135 7.27 -1.18 14.58
C LEU A 135 8.13 -0.24 15.42
N THR A 136 9.44 -0.42 15.35
CA THR A 136 10.42 0.48 15.98
C THR A 136 11.11 1.32 14.92
N TYR A 137 11.22 2.63 15.16
CA TYR A 137 11.91 3.57 14.28
C TYR A 137 12.69 4.61 15.07
N GLU A 138 13.75 5.13 14.46
CA GLU A 138 14.50 6.28 14.95
C GLU A 138 14.14 7.55 14.18
N VAL A 139 14.21 8.68 14.88
CA VAL A 139 14.11 10.02 14.33
C VAL A 139 15.39 10.77 14.69
N THR A 140 16.04 11.33 13.68
CA THR A 140 17.25 12.15 13.81
C THR A 140 17.11 13.48 13.10
N LEU A 141 17.95 14.45 13.45
CA LEU A 141 18.04 15.69 12.70
C LEU A 141 18.67 15.45 11.31
N ASN A 142 18.07 16.02 10.27
CA ASN A 142 18.60 15.96 8.92
C ASN A 142 19.71 16.99 8.70
N TYR A 143 20.92 16.68 9.20
CA TYR A 143 22.09 17.55 9.12
C TYR A 143 22.50 17.96 7.70
N ASP A 144 22.00 17.28 6.65
CA ASP A 144 22.21 17.68 5.26
C ASP A 144 21.48 18.98 4.93
N ASN A 145 20.35 19.22 5.58
CA ASN A 145 19.44 20.31 5.29
C ASN A 145 19.35 21.35 6.39
N VAL A 146 19.63 21.00 7.64
CA VAL A 146 19.46 21.88 8.82
C VAL A 146 20.68 21.85 9.74
N VAL A 147 20.78 22.81 10.66
CA VAL A 147 21.83 22.85 11.69
C VAL A 147 21.18 22.78 13.06
N GLY A 148 21.74 21.96 13.95
CA GLY A 148 21.37 21.93 15.35
C GLY A 148 22.41 22.61 16.25
N SER A 149 22.18 22.49 17.54
CA SER A 149 23.16 22.78 18.59
C SER A 149 24.47 22.05 18.33
N TYR A 150 25.58 22.62 18.82
CA TYR A 150 26.89 22.02 18.59
C TYR A 150 26.98 20.57 19.11
N GLU A 151 27.43 19.70 18.22
CA GLU A 151 27.79 18.30 18.47
C GLU A 151 29.03 17.95 17.64
N THR A 152 29.83 17.01 18.13
CA THR A 152 31.00 16.54 17.36
C THR A 152 30.54 15.74 16.13
N SER A 153 31.37 15.70 15.08
CA SER A 153 31.08 14.89 13.89
C SER A 153 30.88 13.41 14.19
N LYS A 154 31.51 12.89 15.25
CA LYS A 154 31.34 11.49 15.72
C LYS A 154 29.99 11.25 16.41
N THR A 155 29.33 12.31 16.87
CA THR A 155 28.06 12.25 17.61
C THR A 155 26.86 12.50 16.71
N LYS A 156 26.99 13.42 15.74
CA LYS A 156 25.90 13.83 14.85
C LYS A 156 25.26 12.63 14.14
N GLY A 157 23.94 12.55 14.20
CA GLY A 157 23.15 11.51 13.51
C GLY A 157 23.33 10.10 14.07
N THR A 158 23.90 9.96 15.27
CA THR A 158 24.02 8.68 15.97
C THR A 158 23.09 8.64 17.18
N SER A 159 22.93 7.46 17.78
CA SER A 159 22.17 7.27 19.03
C SER A 159 22.69 8.06 20.24
N LYS A 160 23.91 8.62 20.14
CA LYS A 160 24.50 9.50 21.16
C LYS A 160 24.17 10.98 20.94
N SER A 161 23.48 11.32 19.84
CA SER A 161 23.09 12.68 19.53
C SER A 161 21.99 13.17 20.47
N LYS A 162 22.03 14.46 20.80
CA LYS A 162 20.93 15.19 21.45
C LYS A 162 19.68 15.25 20.56
N TYR A 163 19.85 15.05 19.26
CA TYR A 163 18.81 15.02 18.25
C TYR A 163 18.51 13.59 17.81
N TYR A 164 18.27 12.70 18.77
CA TYR A 164 17.96 11.30 18.54
C TYR A 164 16.80 10.87 19.43
N LYS A 165 15.76 10.31 18.83
CA LYS A 165 14.65 9.66 19.53
C LYS A 165 14.33 8.33 18.87
N VAL A 166 13.93 7.36 19.69
CA VAL A 166 13.40 6.07 19.23
C VAL A 166 11.96 5.96 19.68
N PHE A 167 11.12 5.49 18.78
CA PHE A 167 9.72 5.24 19.03
C PHE A 167 9.40 3.78 18.71
N THR A 168 8.48 3.22 19.48
CA THR A 168 7.84 1.93 19.18
C THR A 168 6.36 2.18 19.12
N VAL A 169 5.75 1.85 17.97
CA VAL A 169 4.32 2.03 17.72
C VAL A 169 3.70 0.69 17.35
N THR A 170 2.47 0.46 17.82
CA THR A 170 1.68 -0.70 17.40
C THR A 170 0.81 -0.26 16.23
N ILE A 171 1.06 -0.85 15.06
CA ILE A 171 0.30 -0.56 13.84
C ILE A 171 -0.70 -1.70 13.62
N PRO A 172 -2.01 -1.42 13.67
CA PRO A 172 -3.02 -2.40 13.29
C PRO A 172 -2.91 -2.66 11.78
N TYR A 173 -3.01 -3.92 11.39
CA TYR A 173 -2.99 -4.29 9.99
C TYR A 173 -4.42 -4.60 9.56
N GLU A 174 -5.07 -3.66 8.86
CA GLU A 174 -6.41 -3.91 8.32
C GLU A 174 -6.31 -5.01 7.26
N THR A 175 -6.77 -6.21 7.61
CA THR A 175 -6.85 -7.30 6.66
C THR A 175 -7.97 -7.00 5.66
N THR A 176 -7.60 -6.90 4.39
CA THR A 176 -8.55 -6.65 3.28
C THR A 176 -9.20 -7.93 2.77
N ALA A 177 -8.60 -9.08 3.08
CA ALA A 177 -9.07 -10.41 2.73
C ALA A 177 -8.89 -11.36 3.91
N GLU A 178 -9.77 -12.35 4.02
CA GLU A 178 -9.67 -13.39 5.03
C GLU A 178 -8.50 -14.35 4.77
N ASP A 179 -7.76 -14.69 5.82
CA ASP A 179 -6.70 -15.70 5.77
C ASP A 179 -7.16 -17.01 6.38
N LEU A 180 -8.15 -17.66 5.73
CA LEU A 180 -8.71 -18.93 6.20
C LEU A 180 -7.67 -20.05 6.26
N SER A 181 -6.66 -20.00 5.40
CA SER A 181 -5.66 -21.07 5.28
C SER A 181 -4.68 -21.04 6.45
N ASN A 182 -4.32 -19.86 6.96
CA ASN A 182 -3.45 -19.73 8.14
C ASN A 182 -4.21 -19.57 9.46
N ASN A 183 -5.54 -19.40 9.43
CA ASN A 183 -6.34 -19.36 10.65
C ASN A 183 -6.41 -20.76 11.32
N LEU A 184 -5.65 -20.92 12.41
CA LEU A 184 -5.55 -22.17 13.17
C LEU A 184 -6.90 -22.64 13.72
N GLU A 185 -7.72 -21.72 14.19
CA GLU A 185 -9.04 -22.04 14.76
C GLU A 185 -10.02 -22.48 13.66
N PHE A 186 -9.98 -21.81 12.50
CA PHE A 186 -10.73 -22.22 11.32
C PHE A 186 -10.33 -23.61 10.86
N ASN A 187 -9.02 -23.86 10.71
CA ASN A 187 -8.51 -25.17 10.32
C ASN A 187 -8.92 -26.28 11.30
N LYS A 188 -8.83 -26.01 12.61
CA LYS A 188 -9.29 -26.94 13.64
C LYS A 188 -10.79 -27.22 13.51
N ASN A 189 -11.61 -26.18 13.42
CA ASN A 189 -13.06 -26.31 13.32
C ASN A 189 -13.49 -27.01 12.02
N VAL A 190 -12.74 -26.85 10.91
CA VAL A 190 -12.94 -27.63 9.67
C VAL A 190 -12.67 -29.11 9.90
N GLN A 191 -11.57 -29.47 10.58
CA GLN A 191 -11.25 -30.87 10.87
C GLN A 191 -12.29 -31.50 11.79
N ASP A 192 -12.69 -30.80 12.85
CA ASP A 192 -13.70 -31.27 13.81
C ASP A 192 -15.08 -31.48 13.15
N ALA A 193 -15.38 -30.70 12.10
CA ALA A 193 -16.64 -30.79 11.36
C ALA A 193 -16.56 -31.64 10.07
N MET A 194 -15.44 -32.35 9.83
CA MET A 194 -15.23 -33.08 8.57
C MET A 194 -16.21 -34.26 8.38
N ASP A 195 -16.57 -34.95 9.46
CA ASP A 195 -17.53 -36.06 9.37
C ASP A 195 -18.95 -35.58 9.08
N ALA A 196 -19.31 -34.37 9.50
CA ALA A 196 -20.60 -33.78 9.20
C ALA A 196 -20.75 -33.51 7.69
N ILE A 197 -19.72 -32.93 7.06
CA ILE A 197 -19.77 -32.66 5.61
C ILE A 197 -19.72 -33.93 4.77
N ARG A 198 -18.97 -34.95 5.19
CA ARG A 198 -19.00 -36.28 4.55
C ARG A 198 -20.40 -36.86 4.54
N LYS A 199 -21.11 -36.81 5.68
CA LYS A 199 -22.51 -37.26 5.77
C LYS A 199 -23.39 -36.53 4.77
N ILE A 200 -23.34 -35.19 4.74
CA ILE A 200 -24.10 -34.35 3.79
C ILE A 200 -23.83 -34.78 2.33
N ILE A 201 -22.57 -35.01 1.95
CA ILE A 201 -22.22 -35.42 0.59
C ILE A 201 -22.78 -36.81 0.25
N THR A 202 -22.83 -37.72 1.23
CA THR A 202 -23.33 -39.11 1.04
C THR A 202 -24.82 -39.30 1.24
N SER A 203 -25.59 -38.25 1.55
CA SER A 203 -27.03 -38.33 1.87
C SER A 203 -27.94 -38.63 0.67
N TYR A 204 -27.41 -38.69 -0.55
CA TYR A 204 -28.24 -38.93 -1.74
C TYR A 204 -28.78 -40.37 -1.78
N ASP A 205 -30.00 -40.51 -2.31
CA ASP A 205 -30.64 -41.80 -2.50
C ASP A 205 -29.95 -42.57 -3.63
N LYS A 206 -29.10 -43.53 -3.26
CA LYS A 206 -28.30 -44.32 -4.20
C LYS A 206 -29.15 -45.17 -5.15
N ASP A 207 -30.39 -45.50 -4.76
CA ASP A 207 -31.27 -46.34 -5.56
C ASP A 207 -31.93 -45.51 -6.70
N HIS A 208 -32.18 -44.22 -6.45
CA HIS A 208 -32.90 -43.33 -7.38
C HIS A 208 -32.05 -42.17 -7.97
N ASP A 209 -30.81 -42.02 -7.50
CA ASP A 209 -29.83 -40.99 -7.88
C ASP A 209 -28.40 -41.56 -7.83
N LYS A 210 -28.10 -42.52 -8.70
CA LYS A 210 -26.86 -43.34 -8.67
C LYS A 210 -25.55 -42.55 -8.57
N ASP A 211 -25.51 -41.36 -9.15
CA ASP A 211 -24.34 -40.47 -9.18
C ASP A 211 -24.50 -39.21 -8.32
N GLY A 212 -25.61 -39.11 -7.56
CA GLY A 212 -25.93 -37.96 -6.72
C GLY A 212 -26.27 -36.69 -7.52
N ALA A 213 -26.46 -36.77 -8.84
CA ALA A 213 -26.63 -35.58 -9.68
C ALA A 213 -27.84 -34.74 -9.27
N LYS A 214 -28.96 -35.37 -8.88
CA LYS A 214 -30.15 -34.65 -8.40
C LYS A 214 -29.88 -34.03 -7.03
N TRP A 215 -29.22 -34.76 -6.14
CA TRP A 215 -28.84 -34.27 -4.83
C TRP A 215 -27.92 -33.05 -4.90
N PHE A 216 -26.83 -33.12 -5.66
CA PHE A 216 -25.88 -32.01 -5.81
C PHE A 216 -26.47 -30.81 -6.57
N ALA A 217 -27.53 -31.03 -7.36
CA ALA A 217 -28.30 -29.95 -7.98
C ALA A 217 -29.38 -29.34 -7.06
N SER A 218 -29.68 -29.96 -5.92
CA SER A 218 -30.77 -29.52 -5.03
C SER A 218 -30.42 -28.27 -4.22
N LEU A 219 -31.44 -27.49 -3.84
CA LEU A 219 -31.28 -26.38 -2.90
C LEU A 219 -30.96 -26.88 -1.49
N GLU A 220 -31.49 -28.04 -1.13
CA GLU A 220 -31.26 -28.66 0.17
C GLU A 220 -29.77 -28.96 0.40
N PHE A 221 -29.10 -29.62 -0.54
CA PHE A 221 -27.66 -29.85 -0.49
C PHE A 221 -26.89 -28.53 -0.29
N ARG A 222 -27.20 -27.52 -1.10
CA ARG A 222 -26.52 -26.22 -1.00
C ARG A 222 -26.74 -25.54 0.35
N ASN A 223 -27.94 -25.64 0.93
CA ASN A 223 -28.26 -25.07 2.24
C ASN A 223 -27.52 -25.79 3.36
N GLN A 224 -27.48 -27.13 3.35
CA GLN A 224 -26.76 -27.91 4.36
C GLN A 224 -25.25 -27.64 4.32
N VAL A 225 -24.65 -27.58 3.12
CA VAL A 225 -23.24 -27.22 2.96
C VAL A 225 -22.98 -25.78 3.43
N TRP A 226 -23.87 -24.86 3.10
CA TRP A 226 -23.74 -23.46 3.53
C TRP A 226 -23.80 -23.32 5.05
N GLU A 227 -24.75 -24.00 5.69
CA GLU A 227 -24.87 -24.01 7.15
C GLU A 227 -23.61 -24.60 7.81
N TRP A 228 -23.09 -25.69 7.26
CA TRP A 228 -21.82 -26.27 7.70
C TRP A 228 -20.67 -25.25 7.62
N PHE A 229 -20.49 -24.60 6.46
CA PHE A 229 -19.41 -23.64 6.24
C PHE A 229 -19.55 -22.38 7.10
N SER A 230 -20.71 -21.76 7.09
CA SER A 230 -20.98 -20.51 7.80
C SER A 230 -20.84 -20.66 9.31
N ASN A 231 -21.26 -21.80 9.86
CA ASN A 231 -21.06 -22.12 11.28
C ASN A 231 -19.58 -22.20 11.65
N ILE A 232 -18.76 -22.89 10.83
CA ILE A 232 -17.31 -22.98 11.05
C ILE A 232 -16.68 -21.59 10.97
N PHE A 233 -17.02 -20.81 9.93
CA PHE A 233 -16.50 -19.47 9.72
C PHE A 233 -16.77 -18.55 10.92
N ASN A 234 -18.04 -18.50 11.36
CA ASN A 234 -18.46 -17.66 12.47
C ASN A 234 -17.85 -18.09 13.80
N LYS A 235 -17.76 -19.41 14.08
CA LYS A 235 -17.12 -19.93 15.29
C LYS A 235 -15.63 -19.61 15.37
N SER A 236 -14.98 -19.46 14.22
CA SER A 236 -13.52 -19.25 14.13
C SER A 236 -13.12 -17.78 14.07
N ASN A 237 -14.07 -16.86 14.27
CA ASN A 237 -13.91 -15.42 14.11
C ASN A 237 -13.13 -15.05 12.82
N ALA A 238 -13.44 -15.72 11.71
CA ALA A 238 -12.63 -15.67 10.50
C ALA A 238 -12.91 -14.45 9.60
N TYR A 239 -13.62 -13.45 10.11
CA TYR A 239 -13.90 -12.21 9.38
C TYR A 239 -12.61 -11.39 9.22
N PRO A 240 -12.35 -10.84 8.02
CA PRO A 240 -11.29 -9.86 7.86
C PRO A 240 -11.70 -8.54 8.53
N ASP A 241 -10.72 -7.72 8.91
CA ASP A 241 -10.96 -6.47 9.64
C ASP A 241 -11.86 -5.51 8.86
N LEU A 242 -11.69 -5.47 7.53
CA LEU A 242 -12.52 -4.65 6.63
C LEU A 242 -14.03 -4.99 6.75
N TYR A 243 -14.34 -6.24 7.10
CA TYR A 243 -15.71 -6.76 7.19
C TYR A 243 -16.02 -7.24 8.61
N SER A 244 -15.86 -6.36 9.60
CA SER A 244 -16.18 -6.67 11.00
C SER A 244 -17.57 -7.33 11.17
N PRO A 245 -17.69 -8.41 11.95
CA PRO A 245 -18.94 -9.18 12.10
C PRO A 245 -20.11 -8.37 12.71
N ASN A 246 -19.80 -7.24 13.36
CA ASN A 246 -20.79 -6.32 13.91
C ASN A 246 -21.49 -5.49 12.81
N LEU A 247 -20.79 -5.21 11.71
CA LEU A 247 -21.27 -4.36 10.61
C LEU A 247 -21.57 -5.17 9.36
N TYR A 248 -20.98 -6.34 9.21
CA TYR A 248 -21.12 -7.19 8.04
C TYR A 248 -21.57 -8.60 8.43
N GLU A 249 -22.22 -9.26 7.49
CA GLU A 249 -22.61 -10.66 7.59
C GLU A 249 -22.08 -11.44 6.39
N LEU A 250 -21.69 -12.70 6.64
CA LEU A 250 -21.32 -13.64 5.60
C LEU A 250 -22.59 -14.16 4.89
N LYS A 251 -22.65 -14.02 3.57
CA LYS A 251 -23.76 -14.52 2.75
C LYS A 251 -23.28 -15.33 1.54
N PRO A 252 -24.11 -16.26 1.03
CA PRO A 252 -23.87 -16.87 -0.26
C PRO A 252 -23.75 -15.80 -1.35
N TYR A 253 -22.82 -16.01 -2.28
CA TYR A 253 -22.74 -15.15 -3.45
C TYR A 253 -23.82 -15.57 -4.46
N LEU A 254 -24.78 -14.66 -4.69
CA LEU A 254 -25.80 -14.82 -5.71
C LEU A 254 -25.47 -13.82 -6.81
N CYS A 255 -25.03 -14.30 -7.97
CA CYS A 255 -24.66 -13.46 -9.11
C CYS A 255 -25.83 -12.51 -9.46
N LYS A 256 -25.54 -11.20 -9.56
CA LYS A 256 -26.56 -10.17 -9.86
C LYS A 256 -27.09 -10.26 -11.30
N ASP A 257 -26.34 -10.87 -12.22
CA ASP A 257 -26.64 -10.87 -13.65
C ASP A 257 -27.55 -12.03 -14.06
N ASN A 258 -28.75 -12.15 -13.48
CA ASN A 258 -29.87 -13.02 -13.93
C ASN A 258 -29.49 -14.45 -14.35
N ASN A 259 -28.36 -14.98 -13.90
CA ASN A 259 -27.92 -16.31 -14.25
C ASN A 259 -28.57 -17.22 -13.22
N ALA A 260 -29.82 -17.61 -13.49
CA ALA A 260 -30.64 -18.49 -12.66
C ALA A 260 -29.94 -19.82 -12.30
N ASN A 261 -28.78 -20.10 -12.93
CA ASN A 261 -27.95 -21.27 -12.74
C ASN A 261 -26.70 -21.05 -11.89
N HIS A 262 -26.43 -19.85 -11.35
CA HIS A 262 -25.27 -19.67 -10.48
C HIS A 262 -25.48 -20.42 -9.16
N LYS A 263 -24.67 -21.46 -8.94
CA LYS A 263 -24.69 -22.27 -7.72
C LYS A 263 -23.58 -21.79 -6.81
N TYR A 264 -23.93 -21.23 -5.65
CA TYR A 264 -22.98 -20.80 -4.63
C TYR A 264 -22.30 -21.97 -3.90
N VAL A 265 -22.75 -23.20 -4.16
CA VAL A 265 -22.12 -24.44 -3.69
C VAL A 265 -22.10 -25.42 -4.86
N GLU A 266 -20.94 -26.02 -5.12
CA GLU A 266 -20.74 -27.03 -6.15
C GLU A 266 -19.86 -28.16 -5.64
N TRP A 267 -20.31 -29.40 -5.82
CA TRP A 267 -19.53 -30.61 -5.54
C TRP A 267 -19.09 -31.24 -6.85
N ILE A 268 -17.80 -31.55 -6.97
CA ILE A 268 -17.19 -32.21 -8.13
C ILE A 268 -16.67 -33.58 -7.66
N PRO A 269 -17.48 -34.65 -7.78
CA PRO A 269 -17.14 -35.97 -7.26
C PRO A 269 -15.81 -36.50 -7.78
N LYS A 270 -15.51 -36.28 -9.07
CA LYS A 270 -14.27 -36.77 -9.70
C LYS A 270 -12.99 -36.19 -9.09
N LEU A 271 -13.09 -35.01 -8.47
CA LEU A 271 -11.96 -34.30 -7.89
C LEU A 271 -12.03 -34.28 -6.35
N ASN A 272 -13.04 -34.93 -5.76
CA ASN A 272 -13.33 -34.81 -4.33
C ASN A 272 -13.37 -33.34 -3.86
N SER A 273 -13.88 -32.45 -4.73
CA SER A 273 -13.74 -31.02 -4.56
C SER A 273 -15.09 -30.36 -4.28
N LEU A 274 -15.16 -29.64 -3.16
CA LEU A 274 -16.30 -28.83 -2.77
C LEU A 274 -15.95 -27.35 -2.91
N THR A 275 -16.69 -26.65 -3.75
CA THR A 275 -16.53 -25.20 -3.98
C THR A 275 -17.68 -24.45 -3.32
N ILE A 276 -17.36 -23.36 -2.63
CA ILE A 276 -18.31 -22.47 -1.96
C ILE A 276 -18.00 -21.03 -2.35
N ASP A 277 -18.97 -20.33 -2.93
CA ASP A 277 -18.89 -18.92 -3.30
C ASP A 277 -19.67 -18.05 -2.31
N TYR A 278 -19.02 -17.05 -1.72
CA TYR A 278 -19.59 -16.16 -0.70
C TYR A 278 -19.18 -14.70 -0.88
N GLN A 279 -19.81 -13.84 -0.09
CA GLN A 279 -19.53 -12.41 -0.01
C GLN A 279 -19.86 -11.88 1.40
N PHE A 280 -19.24 -10.78 1.78
CA PHE A 280 -19.63 -10.00 2.95
C PHE A 280 -20.64 -8.94 2.54
N VAL A 281 -21.74 -8.83 3.30
CA VAL A 281 -22.82 -7.88 3.05
C VAL A 281 -23.01 -7.01 4.28
N GLU A 282 -23.05 -5.69 4.10
CA GLU A 282 -23.33 -4.74 5.17
C GLU A 282 -24.68 -5.08 5.80
N ARG A 283 -24.70 -5.24 7.13
CA ARG A 283 -25.94 -5.41 7.90
C ARG A 283 -26.75 -4.14 7.75
N ILE A 284 -28.03 -4.27 7.41
CA ILE A 284 -28.95 -3.14 7.43
C ILE A 284 -29.25 -2.86 8.90
N ILE A 285 -28.52 -1.92 9.49
CA ILE A 285 -28.85 -1.39 10.81
C ILE A 285 -29.92 -0.32 10.59
N GLU A 286 -31.16 -0.59 10.97
CA GLU A 286 -32.22 0.43 11.03
C GLU A 286 -31.91 1.43 12.17
N GLN A 287 -30.93 2.30 11.96
CA GLN A 287 -30.72 3.45 12.84
C GLN A 287 -31.58 4.61 12.32
N LEU A 288 -32.67 4.87 13.04
CA LEU A 288 -33.39 6.14 13.12
C LEU A 288 -33.64 6.85 11.76
N GLY A 289 -34.32 6.17 10.84
CA GLY A 289 -35.07 6.84 9.76
C GLY A 289 -34.30 7.18 8.48
N VAL A 290 -33.07 6.70 8.29
CA VAL A 290 -32.37 6.82 7.00
C VAL A 290 -32.20 5.44 6.36
N THR A 291 -33.10 5.11 5.43
CA THR A 291 -32.98 3.90 4.60
C THR A 291 -31.83 4.10 3.60
N LYS A 292 -30.66 3.51 3.83
CA LYS A 292 -29.60 3.41 2.80
C LYS A 292 -30.15 2.64 1.59
N LYS A 293 -29.80 3.10 0.38
CA LYS A 293 -30.44 2.66 -0.87
C LYS A 293 -29.98 1.30 -1.40
N GLU A 294 -28.89 0.72 -0.90
CA GLU A 294 -28.48 -0.67 -1.13
C GLU A 294 -27.33 -1.01 -0.15
N PRO A 295 -27.25 -2.23 0.41
CA PRO A 295 -26.16 -2.61 1.31
C PRO A 295 -24.84 -2.73 0.54
N ILE A 296 -23.74 -2.28 1.14
CA ILE A 296 -22.38 -2.47 0.59
C ILE A 296 -22.06 -3.97 0.56
N ARG A 297 -21.46 -4.44 -0.53
CA ARG A 297 -21.08 -5.85 -0.74
C ARG A 297 -19.62 -5.96 -1.11
N SER A 298 -18.93 -6.97 -0.58
CA SER A 298 -17.60 -7.34 -1.05
C SER A 298 -17.66 -7.92 -2.48
N PRO A 299 -16.53 -8.00 -3.18
CA PRO A 299 -16.37 -8.91 -4.31
C PRO A 299 -16.73 -10.36 -3.94
N ALA A 300 -17.02 -11.18 -4.94
CA ALA A 300 -17.25 -12.61 -4.77
C ALA A 300 -15.96 -13.31 -4.36
N ILE A 301 -16.07 -14.23 -3.42
CA ILE A 301 -14.95 -14.99 -2.88
C ILE A 301 -15.27 -16.47 -3.03
N ARG A 302 -14.25 -17.26 -3.40
CA ARG A 302 -14.37 -18.70 -3.60
C ARG A 302 -13.47 -19.46 -2.64
N LYS A 303 -14.05 -20.37 -1.87
CA LYS A 303 -13.31 -21.36 -1.08
C LYS A 303 -13.48 -22.76 -1.67
N ILE A 304 -12.38 -23.49 -1.76
CA ILE A 304 -12.33 -24.86 -2.25
C ILE A 304 -11.85 -25.77 -1.11
N PHE A 305 -12.58 -26.86 -0.88
CA PHE A 305 -12.21 -27.93 0.03
C PHE A 305 -11.95 -29.20 -0.77
N THR A 306 -10.95 -29.97 -0.34
CA THR A 306 -10.75 -31.35 -0.81
C THR A 306 -11.26 -32.29 0.27
N ILE A 307 -12.31 -33.06 -0.04
CA ILE A 307 -13.00 -33.93 0.93
C ILE A 307 -12.98 -35.36 0.39
N ASN A 308 -12.21 -36.23 1.05
CA ASN A 308 -12.28 -37.64 0.75
C ASN A 308 -13.55 -38.24 1.37
N VAL A 309 -14.40 -38.77 0.50
CA VAL A 309 -15.69 -39.39 0.79
C VAL A 309 -15.60 -40.89 0.52
#